data_AF-A0A2J8Y287-F1
#
_entry.id   AF-A0A2J8Y287-F1
#
_cell.length_a   1.000
_cell.length_b   1.000
_cell.length_c   1.000
_cell.angle_alpha   90.00
_cell.angle_beta   90.00
_cell.angle_gamma   90.00
#
_symmetry.space_group_name_H-M   'P 1'
#
loop_
_entity.id
_entity.type
_entity.pdbx_description
1 polymer ?
#
loop_
_entity_poly.entity_id
_entity_poly.type
_entity_poly.pdbx_seq_one_letter_code
_entity_poly.pdbx_strand_id
1 'polypeptide(L)'
;MRRPGPACCALLLVLGLCRARPRNALLLLADDGGFESGAYNNSAIATPHLDALARRSLLFRNAFTSVSSCSPSRASLLTGLPQHQNGMYGLHQDVHHFNSFDKVRSLPLLLSQAGVRTGLSSRPGIIGKKHVGPETVYPFDFAYTEENGSVLQVGRNITRIKLLVRKFLQTQDDRSFFLYVAFHDPHR
;
A
#
# COMPACT_ATOMS: atom_id res chain seq x y z
N MET A 1 23.35 30.79 64.86
CA MET A 1 22.64 31.35 63.68
C MET A 1 23.10 30.61 62.43
N ARG A 2 22.32 29.64 61.93
CA ARG A 2 22.63 28.86 60.71
C ARG A 2 21.91 29.53 59.53
N ARG A 3 22.65 29.91 58.49
CA ARG A 3 22.09 30.46 57.24
C ARG A 3 21.55 29.32 56.36
N PRO A 4 20.34 29.40 55.79
CA PRO A 4 19.86 28.41 54.82
C PRO A 4 20.44 28.73 53.43
N GLY A 5 20.94 27.70 52.74
CA GLY A 5 21.44 27.81 51.36
C GLY A 5 20.30 27.91 50.33
N PRO A 6 20.57 28.40 49.10
CA PRO A 6 19.55 28.61 48.09
C PRO A 6 19.11 27.26 47.50
N ALA A 7 17.82 26.96 47.65
CA ALA A 7 17.18 25.84 46.97
C ALA A 7 17.10 26.14 45.47
N CYS A 8 17.90 25.45 44.67
CA CYS A 8 17.85 25.49 43.22
C CYS A 8 16.61 24.72 42.76
N CYS A 9 15.50 25.43 42.52
CA CYS A 9 14.32 24.88 41.87
C CYS A 9 14.66 24.56 40.41
N ALA A 10 14.95 23.31 40.12
CA ALA A 10 15.03 22.80 38.75
C ALA A 10 13.61 22.83 38.14
N LEU A 11 13.36 23.83 37.30
CA LEU A 11 12.16 23.92 36.49
C LEU A 11 12.25 22.86 35.38
N LEU A 12 11.66 21.68 35.62
CA LEU A 12 11.46 20.65 34.61
C LEU A 12 10.45 21.16 33.59
N LEU A 13 10.96 21.68 32.47
CA LEU A 13 10.16 22.02 31.30
C LEU A 13 9.62 20.71 30.70
N VAL A 14 8.40 20.32 31.07
CA VAL A 14 7.67 19.25 30.38
C VAL A 14 7.26 19.81 29.02
N LEU A 15 8.15 19.69 28.04
CA LEU A 15 7.82 19.85 26.62
C LEU A 15 6.78 18.79 26.28
N GLY A 16 5.51 19.17 26.34
CA GLY A 16 4.41 18.38 25.82
C GLY A 16 4.64 18.17 24.33
N LEU A 17 5.27 17.05 23.96
CA LEU A 17 5.34 16.54 22.60
C LEU A 17 3.90 16.25 22.18
N CYS A 18 3.27 17.23 21.55
CA CYS A 18 2.04 17.05 20.80
C CYS A 18 2.38 16.13 19.62
N ARG A 19 2.37 14.83 19.85
CA ARG A 19 2.68 13.82 18.83
C ARG A 19 1.54 13.87 17.83
N ALA A 20 1.78 14.53 16.70
CA ALA A 20 0.85 14.56 15.58
C ALA A 20 0.45 13.12 15.25
N ARG A 21 -0.86 12.87 15.07
CA ARG A 21 -1.37 11.53 14.77
C ARG A 21 -0.65 10.97 13.52
N PRO A 22 -0.24 9.69 13.53
CA PRO A 22 0.44 9.10 12.39
C PRO A 22 -0.46 9.18 11.14
N ARG A 23 0.14 9.51 9.99
CA ARG A 23 -0.54 9.54 8.70
C ARG A 23 -0.44 8.16 8.06
N ASN A 24 -1.59 7.61 7.68
CA ASN A 24 -1.68 6.30 7.06
C ASN A 24 -2.04 6.42 5.58
N ALA A 25 -1.66 5.44 4.78
CA ALA A 25 -1.97 5.37 3.36
C ALA A 25 -2.61 4.02 3.00
N LEU A 26 -3.68 4.08 2.21
CA LEU A 26 -4.37 2.93 1.65
C LEU A 26 -4.37 3.06 0.13
N LEU A 27 -3.82 2.06 -0.55
CA LEU A 27 -3.88 1.93 -2.00
C LEU A 27 -4.84 0.79 -2.35
N LEU A 28 -5.92 1.11 -3.04
CA LEU A 28 -6.86 0.15 -3.61
C LEU A 28 -6.60 0.07 -5.12
N LEU A 29 -6.31 -1.12 -5.64
CA LEU A 29 -6.06 -1.33 -7.08
C LEU A 29 -6.95 -2.45 -7.61
N ALA A 30 -7.71 -2.16 -8.67
CA ALA A 30 -8.44 -3.16 -9.45
C ALA A 30 -7.55 -3.75 -10.55
N ASP A 31 -7.81 -4.98 -10.96
CA ASP A 31 -7.07 -5.68 -12.02
C ASP A 31 -7.92 -5.70 -13.29
N ASP A 32 -7.45 -5.07 -14.37
CA ASP A 32 -8.21 -4.84 -15.62
C ASP A 32 -9.47 -3.98 -15.47
N GLY A 33 -9.56 -3.16 -14.42
CA GLY A 33 -10.66 -2.22 -14.23
C GLY A 33 -10.61 -1.03 -15.20
N GLY A 34 -11.78 -0.62 -15.71
CA GLY A 34 -11.96 0.55 -16.55
C GLY A 34 -12.78 1.64 -15.86
N PHE A 35 -13.72 2.22 -16.61
CA PHE A 35 -14.57 3.34 -16.17
C PHE A 35 -16.00 2.89 -15.81
N GLU A 36 -16.18 1.63 -15.46
CA GLU A 36 -17.47 1.00 -15.15
C GLU A 36 -17.98 1.41 -13.76
N SER A 37 -18.19 2.72 -13.54
CA SER A 37 -18.72 3.26 -12.29
C SER A 37 -19.53 4.54 -12.47
N GLY A 38 -20.49 4.76 -11.57
CA GLY A 38 -21.28 5.99 -11.50
C GLY A 38 -20.40 7.23 -11.29
N ALA A 39 -19.29 7.10 -10.56
CA ALA A 39 -18.27 8.14 -10.39
C ALA A 39 -17.68 8.67 -11.71
N TYR A 40 -17.64 7.83 -12.75
CA TYR A 40 -17.24 8.21 -14.11
C TYR A 40 -18.44 8.39 -15.05
N ASN A 41 -19.61 8.73 -14.50
CA ASN A 41 -20.87 8.97 -15.21
C ASN A 41 -21.43 7.75 -15.98
N ASN A 42 -21.09 6.53 -15.57
CA ASN A 42 -21.74 5.33 -16.11
C ASN A 42 -23.01 5.03 -15.29
N SER A 43 -24.19 5.25 -15.89
CA SER A 43 -25.49 4.99 -15.25
C SER A 43 -26.01 3.56 -15.42
N ALA A 44 -25.32 2.70 -16.18
CA ALA A 44 -25.77 1.34 -16.47
C ALA A 44 -25.33 0.32 -15.39
N ILE A 45 -24.34 0.68 -14.56
CA ILE A 45 -23.80 -0.17 -13.50
C ILE A 45 -23.91 0.51 -12.14
N ALA A 46 -24.23 -0.27 -11.11
CA ALA A 46 -24.32 0.23 -9.75
C ALA A 46 -22.99 0.04 -9.00
N THR A 47 -22.30 1.14 -8.66
CA THR A 47 -21.04 1.13 -7.89
C THR A 47 -21.12 2.02 -6.64
N PRO A 48 -22.11 1.80 -5.74
CA PRO A 48 -22.43 2.76 -4.68
C PRO A 48 -21.26 3.07 -3.74
N HIS A 49 -20.36 2.10 -3.51
CA HIS A 49 -19.18 2.28 -2.66
C HIS A 49 -18.08 3.11 -3.33
N LEU A 50 -17.87 2.96 -4.64
CA LEU A 50 -16.93 3.81 -5.40
C LEU A 50 -17.47 5.22 -5.53
N ASP A 51 -18.78 5.38 -5.76
CA ASP A 51 -19.43 6.69 -5.86
C ASP A 51 -19.37 7.43 -4.52
N ALA A 52 -19.52 6.71 -3.40
CA ALA A 52 -19.34 7.26 -2.07
C ALA A 52 -17.89 7.67 -1.77
N LEU A 53 -16.92 6.91 -2.27
CA LEU A 53 -15.50 7.28 -2.17
C LEU A 53 -15.22 8.55 -3.00
N ALA A 54 -15.72 8.62 -4.24
CA ALA A 54 -15.54 9.75 -5.13
C ALA A 54 -16.05 11.08 -4.53
N ARG A 55 -17.17 11.07 -3.79
CA ARG A 55 -17.68 12.26 -3.08
C ARG A 55 -16.71 12.83 -2.02
N ARG A 56 -15.72 12.04 -1.60
CA ARG A 56 -14.70 12.41 -0.60
C ARG A 56 -13.29 12.47 -1.21
N SER A 57 -13.19 12.46 -2.54
CA SER A 57 -11.93 12.38 -3.27
C SER A 57 -11.85 13.45 -4.36
N LEU A 58 -10.62 13.73 -4.80
CA LEU A 58 -10.41 14.38 -6.08
C LEU A 58 -10.44 13.32 -7.17
N LEU A 59 -11.33 13.48 -8.17
CA LEU A 59 -11.47 12.55 -9.28
C LEU A 59 -10.71 13.07 -10.51
N PHE A 60 -9.85 12.22 -11.07
CA PHE A 60 -9.03 12.55 -12.24
C PHE A 60 -9.67 12.00 -13.51
N ARG A 61 -10.05 12.88 -14.45
CA ARG A 61 -10.59 12.47 -15.76
C ARG A 61 -9.50 11.93 -16.70
N ASN A 62 -8.27 12.43 -16.54
CA ASN A 62 -7.14 12.17 -17.43
C ASN A 62 -6.00 11.50 -16.65
N ALA A 63 -6.24 10.28 -16.16
CA ALA A 63 -5.23 9.45 -15.51
C ALA A 63 -4.86 8.28 -16.44
N PHE A 64 -3.58 8.08 -16.69
CA PHE A 64 -3.07 7.05 -17.60
C PHE A 64 -1.98 6.22 -16.93
N THR A 65 -1.97 4.92 -17.20
CA THR A 65 -0.78 4.09 -16.92
C THR A 65 0.25 4.27 -18.03
N SER A 66 1.54 4.19 -17.67
CA SER A 66 2.63 4.23 -18.66
C SER A 66 2.74 2.96 -19.51
N VAL A 67 2.11 1.86 -19.08
CA VAL A 67 2.17 0.57 -19.77
C VAL A 67 0.93 -0.27 -19.50
N SER A 68 0.36 -0.86 -20.55
CA SER A 68 -0.86 -1.68 -20.51
C SER A 68 -0.55 -3.17 -20.37
N SER A 69 0.23 -3.53 -19.35
CA SER A 69 0.52 -4.93 -18.97
C SER A 69 0.66 -5.02 -17.45
N CYS A 70 0.14 -6.09 -16.84
CA CYS A 70 -0.08 -6.13 -15.39
C CYS A 70 1.21 -6.04 -14.56
N SER A 71 2.19 -6.92 -14.74
CA SER A 71 3.47 -6.85 -14.00
C SER A 71 4.24 -5.55 -14.28
N PRO A 72 4.41 -5.10 -15.54
CA PRO A 72 5.07 -3.82 -15.82
C PRO A 72 4.35 -2.60 -15.24
N SER A 73 3.01 -2.57 -15.29
CA SER A 73 2.18 -1.48 -14.75
C SER A 73 2.32 -1.40 -13.22
N ARG A 74 2.22 -2.56 -12.53
CA ARG A 74 2.40 -2.65 -11.08
C ARG A 74 3.81 -2.26 -10.65
N ALA A 75 4.84 -2.72 -11.36
CA ALA A 75 6.22 -2.35 -11.09
C ALA A 75 6.44 -0.84 -11.27
N SER A 76 5.91 -0.26 -12.36
CA SER A 76 6.03 1.18 -12.62
C SER A 76 5.28 2.00 -11.57
N LEU A 77 4.07 1.57 -11.16
CA LEU A 77 3.29 2.18 -10.08
C LEU A 77 4.03 2.17 -8.75
N LEU A 78 4.65 1.03 -8.40
CA LEU A 78 5.34 0.86 -7.11
C LEU A 78 6.76 1.43 -7.10
N THR A 79 7.31 1.90 -8.21
CA THR A 79 8.66 2.47 -8.27
C THR A 79 8.68 3.93 -8.70
N GLY A 80 7.62 4.41 -9.37
CA GLY A 80 7.61 5.71 -10.04
C GLY A 80 8.51 5.78 -11.27
N LEU A 81 9.02 4.63 -11.75
CA LEU A 81 9.92 4.53 -12.90
C LEU A 81 9.21 3.81 -14.05
N PRO A 82 9.43 4.20 -15.32
CA PRO A 82 8.89 3.45 -16.45
C PRO A 82 9.50 2.04 -16.52
N GLN A 83 8.76 1.10 -17.11
CA GLN A 83 9.17 -0.32 -17.21
C GLN A 83 10.58 -0.52 -17.78
N HIS A 84 10.99 0.33 -18.74
CA HIS A 84 12.29 0.22 -19.39
C HIS A 84 13.46 0.67 -18.50
N GLN A 85 13.17 1.34 -17.38
CA GLN A 85 14.15 1.77 -16.38
C GLN A 85 14.12 0.88 -15.15
N ASN A 86 12.95 0.38 -14.73
CA ASN A 86 12.86 -0.52 -13.58
C ASN A 86 13.21 -1.99 -13.90
N GLY A 87 13.21 -2.39 -15.18
CA GLY A 87 13.59 -3.72 -15.65
C GLY A 87 12.45 -4.71 -15.81
N MET A 88 11.22 -4.34 -15.42
CA MET A 88 10.03 -5.18 -15.57
C MET A 88 9.45 -5.07 -16.98
N TYR A 89 10.13 -5.63 -17.98
CA TYR A 89 9.76 -5.52 -19.39
C TYR A 89 8.52 -6.33 -19.79
N GLY A 90 8.12 -7.29 -18.97
CA GLY A 90 7.01 -8.19 -19.26
C GLY A 90 6.43 -8.81 -18.01
N LEU A 91 5.69 -9.89 -18.22
CA LEU A 91 4.98 -10.62 -17.17
C LEU A 91 5.96 -11.33 -16.21
N HIS A 92 5.66 -11.28 -14.92
CA HIS A 92 6.54 -11.83 -13.88
C HIS A 92 6.52 -13.36 -13.81
N GLN A 93 5.36 -13.96 -14.06
CA GLN A 93 5.08 -15.36 -13.78
C GLN A 93 5.63 -16.34 -14.83
N ASP A 94 5.85 -17.57 -14.37
CA ASP A 94 6.13 -18.76 -15.17
C ASP A 94 7.21 -18.56 -16.24
N VAL A 95 6.88 -18.85 -17.50
CA VAL A 95 7.79 -18.79 -18.65
C VAL A 95 8.20 -17.37 -19.02
N HIS A 96 7.48 -16.35 -18.54
CA HIS A 96 7.79 -14.95 -18.85
C HIS A 96 8.92 -14.43 -17.97
N HIS A 97 8.91 -14.75 -16.68
CA HIS A 97 10.03 -14.61 -15.73
C HIS A 97 10.72 -13.23 -15.72
N PHE A 98 10.00 -12.13 -15.96
CA PHE A 98 10.58 -10.80 -15.82
C PHE A 98 10.64 -10.37 -14.35
N ASN A 99 11.71 -9.67 -13.99
CA ASN A 99 11.95 -9.12 -12.67
C ASN A 99 12.53 -7.71 -12.80
N SER A 100 12.26 -6.85 -11.82
CA SER A 100 12.93 -5.55 -11.72
C SER A 100 14.40 -5.71 -11.32
N PHE A 101 15.25 -4.74 -11.65
CA PHE A 101 16.67 -4.79 -11.27
C PHE A 101 16.86 -4.68 -9.75
N ASP A 102 17.81 -5.41 -9.18
CA ASP A 102 18.06 -5.49 -7.73
C ASP A 102 18.33 -4.14 -7.04
N LYS A 103 18.86 -3.16 -7.77
CA LYS A 103 19.19 -1.82 -7.23
C LYS A 103 18.00 -0.85 -7.25
N VAL A 104 16.85 -1.26 -7.80
CA VAL A 104 15.63 -0.45 -7.79
C VAL A 104 15.15 -0.28 -6.36
N ARG A 105 14.82 0.95 -5.97
CA ARG A 105 14.24 1.26 -4.67
C ARG A 105 12.75 1.53 -4.85
N SER A 106 11.94 0.52 -4.57
CA SER A 106 10.49 0.63 -4.66
C SER A 106 9.89 1.43 -3.49
N LEU A 107 8.64 1.87 -3.66
CA LEU A 107 7.80 2.48 -2.64
C LEU A 107 7.76 1.65 -1.35
N PRO A 108 7.41 0.35 -1.33
CA PRO A 108 7.37 -0.41 -0.08
C PRO A 108 8.74 -0.53 0.60
N LEU A 109 9.85 -0.59 -0.16
CA LEU A 109 11.20 -0.58 0.40
C LEU A 109 11.51 0.75 1.09
N LEU A 110 11.24 1.87 0.42
CA LEU A 110 11.48 3.22 0.96
C LEU A 110 10.60 3.50 2.19
N LEU A 111 9.33 3.09 2.16
CA LEU A 111 8.40 3.23 3.28
C LEU A 111 8.87 2.42 4.51
N SER A 112 9.33 1.19 4.28
CA SER A 112 9.91 0.35 5.34
C SER A 112 11.14 1.00 6.00
N GLN A 113 12.05 1.57 5.19
CA GLN A 113 13.24 2.28 5.66
C GLN A 113 12.88 3.54 6.45
N ALA A 114 11.79 4.22 6.07
CA ALA A 114 11.25 5.38 6.78
C ALA A 114 10.43 5.02 8.04
N GLY A 115 10.25 3.73 8.34
CA GLY A 115 9.50 3.29 9.51
C GLY A 115 7.98 3.26 9.34
N VAL A 116 7.47 3.37 8.10
CA VAL A 116 6.05 3.17 7.77
C VAL A 116 5.76 1.68 7.69
N ARG A 117 4.99 1.17 8.65
CA ARG A 117 4.97 -0.24 9.07
C ARG A 117 3.62 -0.67 9.62
N THR A 118 3.53 -1.95 9.98
CA THR A 118 2.29 -2.58 10.37
C THR A 118 2.55 -3.40 11.62
N GLY A 119 2.33 -2.84 12.81
CA GLY A 119 2.34 -3.63 14.03
C GLY A 119 3.63 -4.39 14.36
N LEU A 120 3.51 -5.69 14.64
CA LEU A 120 4.64 -6.63 14.83
C LEU A 120 5.59 -6.75 13.62
N SER A 121 5.21 -6.19 12.49
CA SER A 121 5.95 -6.28 11.25
C SER A 121 6.73 -4.98 10.97
N SER A 122 7.92 -5.15 10.39
CA SER A 122 8.87 -4.10 10.07
C SER A 122 8.67 -3.48 8.69
N ARG A 123 7.64 -3.86 7.92
CA ARG A 123 7.40 -3.39 6.55
C ARG A 123 5.90 -3.18 6.26
N PRO A 124 5.55 -2.55 5.13
CA PRO A 124 4.16 -2.39 4.73
C PRO A 124 3.43 -3.70 4.44
N GLY A 125 2.10 -3.63 4.28
CA GLY A 125 1.27 -4.81 3.97
C GLY A 125 0.70 -4.81 2.55
N ILE A 126 0.52 -6.02 2.02
CA ILE A 126 -0.14 -6.32 0.76
C ILE A 126 -1.17 -7.45 0.94
N ILE A 127 -2.36 -7.26 0.34
CA ILE A 127 -3.40 -8.29 0.25
C ILE A 127 -3.84 -8.35 -1.21
N GLY A 128 -3.79 -9.54 -1.81
CA GLY A 128 -4.23 -9.79 -3.18
C GLY A 128 -3.09 -9.98 -4.17
N LYS A 129 -3.29 -9.60 -5.43
CA LYS A 129 -2.36 -9.89 -6.53
C LYS A 129 -1.12 -8.99 -6.48
N LYS A 130 0.06 -9.56 -6.23
CA LYS A 130 1.33 -8.83 -6.19
C LYS A 130 1.91 -8.69 -7.59
N HIS A 131 2.19 -9.83 -8.21
CA HIS A 131 2.58 -10.02 -9.61
C HIS A 131 3.84 -9.26 -10.05
N VAL A 132 4.74 -9.01 -9.10
CA VAL A 132 6.02 -8.34 -9.29
C VAL A 132 7.10 -8.95 -8.40
N GLY A 133 8.33 -8.95 -8.89
CA GLY A 133 9.52 -9.39 -8.16
C GLY A 133 10.77 -8.62 -8.59
N PRO A 134 11.90 -8.83 -7.90
CA PRO A 134 12.08 -9.80 -6.81
C PRO A 134 11.61 -9.27 -5.45
N GLU A 135 11.47 -10.17 -4.45
CA GLU A 135 11.05 -9.83 -3.07
C GLU A 135 11.99 -8.80 -2.41
N THR A 136 13.28 -8.83 -2.72
CA THR A 136 14.26 -7.87 -2.23
C THR A 136 13.95 -6.43 -2.65
N VAL A 137 13.34 -6.26 -3.83
CA VAL A 137 12.92 -4.96 -4.37
C VAL A 137 11.52 -4.59 -3.89
N TYR A 138 10.59 -5.54 -3.80
CA TYR A 138 9.20 -5.30 -3.41
C TYR A 138 8.82 -5.95 -2.06
N PRO A 139 9.46 -5.57 -0.95
CA PRO A 139 9.31 -6.31 0.30
C PRO A 139 8.03 -5.91 1.06
N PHE A 140 7.25 -6.90 1.48
CA PHE A 140 6.08 -6.74 2.33
C PHE A 140 6.11 -7.75 3.47
N ASP A 141 5.89 -7.29 4.70
CA ASP A 141 5.95 -8.19 5.87
C ASP A 141 4.57 -8.76 6.21
N PHE A 142 3.49 -7.98 6.04
CA PHE A 142 2.13 -8.52 6.02
C PHE A 142 1.76 -8.84 4.58
N ALA A 143 2.09 -10.03 4.10
CA ALA A 143 1.86 -10.42 2.71
C ALA A 143 0.89 -11.59 2.63
N TYR A 144 -0.26 -11.37 1.99
CA TYR A 144 -1.21 -12.42 1.62
C TYR A 144 -1.49 -12.31 0.12
N THR A 145 -0.75 -13.08 -0.69
CA THR A 145 -0.66 -12.93 -2.14
C THR A 145 -0.80 -14.28 -2.85
N GLU A 146 -0.71 -14.29 -4.17
CA GLU A 146 -0.62 -15.50 -4.99
C GLU A 146 0.65 -16.34 -4.71
N GLU A 147 1.69 -15.74 -4.13
CA GLU A 147 2.95 -16.43 -3.80
C GLU A 147 2.80 -17.36 -2.57
N ASN A 148 1.83 -17.08 -1.69
CA ASN A 148 1.64 -17.80 -0.43
C ASN A 148 0.18 -18.21 -0.14
N GLY A 149 -0.71 -18.08 -1.12
CA GLY A 149 -2.11 -18.43 -1.00
C GLY A 149 -2.86 -18.40 -2.32
N SER A 150 -4.11 -18.85 -2.31
CA SER A 150 -4.97 -18.81 -3.49
C SER A 150 -5.34 -17.37 -3.83
N VAL A 151 -5.01 -16.92 -5.05
CA VAL A 151 -5.41 -15.60 -5.57
C VAL A 151 -6.93 -15.40 -5.57
N LEU A 152 -7.71 -16.48 -5.70
CA LEU A 152 -9.17 -16.41 -5.58
C LEU A 152 -9.62 -16.02 -4.17
N GLN A 153 -8.90 -16.48 -3.14
CA GLN A 153 -9.21 -16.15 -1.75
C GLN A 153 -8.71 -14.76 -1.34
N VAL A 154 -7.52 -14.35 -1.79
CA VAL A 154 -6.92 -13.07 -1.36
C VAL A 154 -7.20 -11.92 -2.33
N GLY A 155 -7.62 -12.20 -3.57
CA GLY A 155 -7.86 -11.21 -4.62
C GLY A 155 -9.31 -11.06 -5.08
N ARG A 156 -10.18 -12.07 -4.89
CA ARG A 156 -11.61 -12.02 -5.32
C ARG A 156 -12.60 -12.19 -4.17
N ASN A 157 -12.32 -13.07 -3.20
CA ASN A 157 -13.20 -13.27 -2.05
C ASN A 157 -13.15 -12.06 -1.08
N ILE A 158 -14.05 -11.09 -1.29
CA ILE A 158 -14.13 -9.86 -0.49
C ILE A 158 -14.37 -10.12 1.00
N THR A 159 -14.99 -11.25 1.38
CA THR A 159 -15.14 -11.62 2.79
C THR A 159 -13.79 -11.95 3.41
N ARG A 160 -12.95 -12.69 2.70
CA ARG A 160 -11.59 -13.02 3.15
C ARG A 160 -10.71 -11.77 3.18
N ILE A 161 -10.76 -10.93 2.15
CA ILE A 161 -10.03 -9.65 2.10
C ILE A 161 -10.42 -8.78 3.30
N LYS A 162 -11.71 -8.60 3.57
CA LYS A 162 -12.22 -7.86 4.75
C LYS A 162 -11.63 -8.38 6.06
N LEU A 163 -11.56 -9.71 6.24
CA LEU A 163 -10.99 -10.31 7.45
C LEU A 163 -9.47 -10.09 7.55
N LEU A 164 -8.75 -10.14 6.44
CA LEU A 164 -7.31 -9.85 6.40
C LEU A 164 -7.03 -8.37 6.69
N VAL A 165 -7.82 -7.44 6.13
CA VAL A 165 -7.75 -6.01 6.47
C VAL A 165 -8.06 -5.78 7.94
N ARG A 166 -9.08 -6.46 8.50
CA ARG A 166 -9.36 -6.39 9.94
C ARG A 166 -8.16 -6.88 10.76
N LYS A 167 -7.60 -8.04 10.41
CA LYS A 167 -6.43 -8.60 11.09
C LYS A 167 -5.26 -7.62 11.03
N PHE A 168 -5.00 -7.06 9.86
CA PHE A 168 -3.95 -6.05 9.63
C PHE A 168 -4.10 -4.84 10.56
N LEU A 169 -5.32 -4.30 10.66
CA LEU A 169 -5.61 -3.13 11.49
C LEU A 169 -5.56 -3.46 12.99
N GLN A 170 -5.95 -4.66 13.38
CA GLN A 170 -5.88 -5.13 14.78
C GLN A 170 -4.45 -5.35 15.25
N THR A 171 -3.52 -5.68 14.35
CA THR A 171 -2.11 -5.85 14.70
C THR A 171 -1.33 -4.55 14.75
N GLN A 172 -1.90 -3.41 14.38
CA GLN A 172 -1.20 -2.11 14.31
C GLN A 172 -0.68 -1.63 15.68
N ASP A 173 0.39 -0.85 15.63
CA ASP A 173 0.93 -0.08 16.75
C ASP A 173 0.80 1.44 16.47
N ASP A 174 1.46 2.29 17.27
CA ASP A 174 1.40 3.75 17.14
C ASP A 174 2.08 4.33 15.87
N ARG A 175 2.57 3.48 14.96
CA ARG A 175 3.27 3.92 13.74
C ARG A 175 2.29 4.13 12.58
N SER A 176 2.77 4.88 11.59
CA SER A 176 2.09 5.04 10.30
C SER A 176 2.11 3.73 9.52
N PHE A 177 1.02 3.39 8.83
CA PHE A 177 0.97 2.23 7.93
C PHE A 177 0.75 2.60 6.47
N PHE A 178 1.22 1.69 5.60
CA PHE A 178 0.80 1.60 4.21
C PHE A 178 0.19 0.22 3.98
N LEU A 179 -1.04 0.20 3.47
CA LEU A 179 -1.73 -1.02 3.07
C LEU A 179 -2.05 -0.96 1.58
N TYR A 180 -1.60 -1.97 0.85
CA TYR A 180 -1.89 -2.16 -0.55
C TYR A 180 -2.88 -3.31 -0.73
N VAL A 181 -4.12 -3.00 -1.12
CA VAL A 181 -5.14 -3.99 -1.44
C VAL A 181 -5.26 -4.07 -2.96
N ALA A 182 -4.69 -5.12 -3.52
CA ALA A 182 -4.62 -5.39 -4.94
C ALA A 182 -5.67 -6.43 -5.31
N PHE A 183 -6.90 -5.98 -5.58
CA PHE A 183 -7.95 -6.87 -6.05
C PHE A 183 -7.52 -7.55 -7.34
N HIS A 184 -8.00 -8.78 -7.53
CA HIS A 184 -7.86 -9.51 -8.79
C HIS A 184 -9.11 -9.35 -9.67
N ASP A 185 -10.23 -8.92 -9.11
CA ASP A 185 -11.37 -8.48 -9.93
C ASP A 185 -11.08 -7.10 -10.55
N PRO A 186 -11.65 -6.79 -11.74
CA PRO A 186 -12.50 -7.63 -12.61
C PRO A 186 -11.76 -8.47 -13.67
N HIS A 187 -10.49 -8.85 -13.45
CA HIS A 187 -9.72 -9.69 -14.38
C HIS A 187 -10.49 -10.96 -14.80
N ARG A 188 -10.28 -11.38 -16.04
CA ARG A 188 -10.88 -12.61 -16.60
C ARG A 188 -10.50 -13.88 -15.85
#